data_AF-A0A954IRQ4-F1
#
_entry.id   AF-A0A954IRQ4-F1
#
_cell.length_a   1.000
_cell.length_b   1.000
_cell.length_c   1.000
_cell.angle_alpha   90.00
_cell.angle_beta   90.00
_cell.angle_gamma   90.00
#
_symmetry.space_group_name_H-M   'P 1'
#
loop_
_entity.id
_entity.type
_entity.pdbx_description
1 polymer ?
#
loop_
_entity_poly.entity_id
_entity_poly.type
_entity_poly.pdbx_seq_one_letter_code
_entity_poly.pdbx_strand_id
1 'polypeptide(L)'
;TDTIEIAEPARFESRESYYATLFHECVHSSGHSKRLDRGLDTRLAPFGSPDYSREELVAEMGAAFLAAASGISPPTIEQSAAYIDGWRKKLTDDKKLVIAAAGAAQRAADWILGDRPEPPING
;
A
#
# COMPACT_ATOMS: atom_id res chain seq x y z
N THR A 1 -6.97 11.83 14.49
CA THR A 1 -7.47 12.68 13.39
C THR A 1 -7.30 11.93 12.08
N ASP A 2 -8.04 12.27 11.03
CA ASP A 2 -7.89 11.66 9.71
C ASP A 2 -6.83 12.43 8.91
N THR A 3 -5.58 12.32 9.35
CA THR A 3 -4.45 13.11 8.86
C THR A 3 -3.24 12.22 8.67
N ILE A 4 -2.49 12.45 7.59
CA ILE A 4 -1.20 11.79 7.35
C ILE A 4 -0.11 12.75 7.83
N GLU A 5 0.81 12.23 8.63
CA GLU A 5 1.99 12.95 9.09
C GLU A 5 3.23 12.32 8.48
N ILE A 6 4.05 13.14 7.82
CA ILE A 6 5.31 12.71 7.20
C ILE A 6 6.40 13.71 7.54
N ALA A 7 7.65 13.23 7.59
CA ALA A 7 8.80 14.11 7.75
C ALA A 7 8.90 15.13 6.59
N GLU A 8 9.59 16.25 6.83
CA GLU A 8 9.82 17.24 5.78
C GLU A 8 10.57 16.63 4.59
N PRO A 9 10.23 16.98 3.33
CA PRO A 9 10.87 16.40 2.14
C PRO A 9 12.39 16.47 2.13
N ALA A 10 12.98 17.52 2.72
CA ALA A 10 14.44 17.71 2.81
C ALA A 10 15.15 16.67 3.69
N ARG A 11 14.40 15.91 4.50
CA ARG A 11 14.93 14.83 5.36
C ARG A 11 15.03 13.49 4.63
N PHE A 12 14.53 13.41 3.40
CA PHE A 12 14.60 12.21 2.57
C PHE A 12 15.80 12.29 1.63
N GLU A 13 16.41 11.13 1.36
CA GLU A 13 17.57 11.01 0.47
C GLU A 13 17.21 11.31 -0.99
N SER A 14 15.93 11.16 -1.35
CA SER A 14 15.42 11.44 -2.69
C SER A 14 13.93 11.77 -2.71
N ARG A 15 13.42 12.24 -3.84
CA ARG A 15 11.97 12.50 -4.01
C ARG A 15 11.18 11.19 -4.08
N GLU A 16 11.77 10.16 -4.65
CA GLU A 16 11.20 8.81 -4.77
C GLU A 16 10.98 8.21 -3.38
N SER A 17 11.96 8.33 -2.47
CA SER A 17 11.80 7.84 -1.09
C SER A 17 10.74 8.63 -0.32
N TYR A 18 10.67 9.96 -0.51
CA TYR A 18 9.58 10.78 0.04
C TYR A 18 8.20 10.30 -0.45
N TYR A 19 8.02 10.14 -1.77
CA TYR A 19 6.74 9.72 -2.32
C TYR A 19 6.39 8.26 -1.99
N ALA A 20 7.37 7.38 -1.87
CA ALA A 20 7.14 6.01 -1.41
C ALA A 20 6.56 6.00 0.00
N THR A 21 7.14 6.75 0.93
CA THR A 21 6.61 6.90 2.30
C THR A 21 5.25 7.57 2.30
N LEU A 22 5.06 8.65 1.52
CA LEU A 22 3.76 9.32 1.43
C LEU A 22 2.66 8.38 0.93
N PHE A 23 2.93 7.62 -0.13
CA PHE A 23 1.97 6.68 -0.68
C PHE A 23 1.68 5.52 0.26
N HIS A 24 2.68 5.04 1.00
CA HIS A 24 2.49 4.05 2.05
C HIS A 24 1.48 4.53 3.10
N GLU A 25 1.67 5.75 3.63
CA GLU A 25 0.72 6.34 4.58
C GLU A 25 -0.66 6.63 3.98
N CYS A 26 -0.73 7.02 2.70
CA CYS A 26 -2.00 7.15 1.98
C CYS A 26 -2.75 5.83 1.90
N VAL A 27 -2.05 4.73 1.64
CA VAL A 27 -2.64 3.40 1.59
C VAL A 27 -3.17 3.02 2.97
N HIS A 28 -2.41 3.21 4.05
CA HIS A 28 -2.93 2.99 5.41
C HIS A 28 -4.17 3.81 5.69
N SER A 29 -4.14 5.10 5.35
CA SER A 29 -5.29 5.97 5.51
C SER A 29 -6.53 5.36 4.83
N SER A 30 -6.43 4.85 3.60
CA SER A 30 -7.57 4.21 2.90
C SER A 30 -8.24 3.05 3.66
N GLY A 31 -7.56 2.43 4.63
CA GLY A 31 -8.07 1.29 5.41
C GLY A 31 -9.07 1.64 6.52
N HIS A 32 -9.27 2.93 6.81
CA HIS A 32 -10.25 3.39 7.81
C HIS A 32 -11.69 2.94 7.47
N SER A 33 -12.51 2.68 8.50
CA SER A 33 -13.90 2.18 8.39
C SER A 33 -14.82 2.98 7.46
N LYS A 34 -14.61 4.29 7.32
CA LYS A 34 -15.34 5.17 6.39
C LYS A 34 -14.90 5.10 4.93
N ARG A 35 -13.87 4.30 4.62
CA ARG A 35 -13.27 4.17 3.28
C ARG A 35 -13.34 2.71 2.82
N LEU A 36 -12.24 1.97 2.90
CA LEU A 36 -12.17 0.56 2.49
C LEU A 36 -12.36 -0.43 3.63
N ASP A 37 -12.58 0.07 4.86
CA ASP A 37 -12.92 -0.71 6.06
C ASP A 37 -12.08 -1.98 6.22
N ARG A 38 -10.76 -1.81 6.30
CA ARG A 38 -9.81 -2.90 6.57
C ARG A 38 -9.63 -3.17 8.06
N GLY A 39 -10.43 -2.52 8.91
CA GLY A 39 -10.45 -2.75 10.34
C GLY A 39 -9.32 -2.08 11.13
N LEU A 40 -8.61 -1.10 10.55
CA LEU A 40 -7.45 -0.47 11.18
C LEU A 40 -7.80 0.40 12.39
N ASP A 41 -8.99 1.01 12.37
CA ASP A 41 -9.53 1.87 13.42
C ASP A 41 -10.49 1.15 14.37
N THR A 42 -10.99 -0.03 13.98
CA THR A 42 -11.95 -0.82 14.76
C THR A 42 -11.35 -2.06 15.42
N ARG A 43 -10.19 -2.53 14.94
CA ARG A 43 -9.43 -3.65 15.50
C ARG A 43 -7.95 -3.28 15.58
N LEU A 44 -7.54 -2.74 16.73
CA LEU A 44 -6.14 -2.40 16.97
C LEU A 44 -5.29 -3.67 16.99
N ALA A 45 -4.55 -3.90 15.91
CA ALA A 45 -3.56 -4.98 15.83
C ALA A 45 -2.26 -4.51 16.49
N PRO A 46 -1.70 -5.23 17.47
CA PRO A 46 -0.42 -4.87 18.07
C PRO A 46 0.69 -4.84 17.00
N PHE A 47 1.66 -3.93 17.17
CA PHE A 47 2.88 -3.91 16.36
C PHE A 47 3.55 -5.29 16.36
N GLY A 48 3.94 -5.77 15.17
CA GLY A 48 4.53 -7.10 14.99
C GLY A 48 3.55 -8.27 15.02
N SER A 49 2.24 -8.03 15.18
CA SER A 49 1.22 -9.08 15.03
C SER A 49 1.06 -9.51 13.57
N PRO A 50 0.46 -10.68 13.30
CA PRO A 50 0.17 -11.13 11.93
C PRO A 50 -0.73 -10.17 11.16
N ASP A 51 -1.75 -9.59 11.82
CA ASP A 51 -2.69 -8.66 11.18
C ASP A 51 -2.00 -7.31 10.88
N TYR A 52 -1.16 -6.83 11.79
CA TYR A 52 -0.29 -5.67 11.54
C TYR A 52 0.62 -5.94 10.33
N SER A 53 1.31 -7.08 10.31
CA SER A 53 2.22 -7.45 9.22
C SER A 53 1.52 -7.59 7.86
N ARG A 54 0.24 -7.98 7.85
CA ARG A 54 -0.59 -8.05 6.64
C ARG A 54 -0.94 -6.65 6.13
N GLU A 55 -1.31 -5.74 7.02
CA GLU A 55 -1.63 -4.37 6.61
C GLU A 55 -0.39 -3.63 6.10
N GLU A 56 0.77 -3.81 6.73
CA GLU A 56 2.05 -3.29 6.22
C GLU A 56 2.35 -3.82 4.80
N LEU A 57 2.07 -5.09 4.53
CA LEU A 57 2.22 -5.65 3.18
C LEU A 57 1.27 -5.00 2.16
N VAL A 58 0.03 -4.70 2.57
CA VAL A 58 -0.93 -3.96 1.73
C VAL A 58 -0.42 -2.54 1.45
N ALA A 59 0.13 -1.85 2.46
CA ALA A 59 0.67 -0.51 2.33
C ALA A 59 1.89 -0.45 1.38
N GLU A 60 2.84 -1.37 1.54
CA GLU A 60 4.02 -1.46 0.67
C GLU A 60 3.65 -1.78 -0.79
N MET A 61 2.73 -2.72 -1.00
CA MET A 61 2.25 -3.05 -2.36
C MET A 61 1.49 -1.88 -2.98
N GLY A 62 0.61 -1.23 -2.23
CA GLY A 62 -0.18 -0.11 -2.73
C GLY A 62 0.69 1.10 -3.04
N ALA A 63 1.70 1.37 -2.22
CA ALA A 63 2.69 2.42 -2.46
C ALA A 63 3.44 2.19 -3.77
N ALA A 64 3.87 0.95 -4.03
CA ALA A 64 4.50 0.57 -5.28
C ALA A 64 3.58 0.76 -6.50
N PHE A 65 2.30 0.40 -6.37
CA PHE A 65 1.31 0.60 -7.45
C PHE A 65 1.07 2.09 -7.74
N LEU A 66 0.95 2.91 -6.68
CA LEU A 66 0.79 4.36 -6.82
C LEU A 66 2.03 5.04 -7.40
N ALA A 67 3.23 4.62 -6.99
CA ALA A 67 4.48 5.09 -7.57
C ALA A 67 4.54 4.79 -9.07
N ALA A 68 4.23 3.55 -9.47
CA ALA A 68 4.17 3.14 -10.87
C ALA A 68 3.12 3.95 -11.65
N ALA A 69 1.91 4.11 -11.11
CA ALA A 69 0.83 4.89 -11.73
C ALA A 69 1.19 6.38 -11.88
N SER A 70 1.98 6.92 -10.95
CA SER A 70 2.42 8.33 -10.95
C SER A 70 3.67 8.58 -11.82
N GLY A 71 4.22 7.54 -12.47
CA GLY A 71 5.48 7.63 -13.22
C GLY A 71 6.71 7.86 -12.34
N ILE A 72 6.59 7.64 -11.03
CA ILE A 72 7.71 7.68 -10.09
C ILE A 72 8.39 6.33 -10.17
N SER A 73 9.42 6.27 -11.03
CA SER A 73 10.18 5.04 -11.21
C SER A 73 10.92 4.70 -9.91
N PRO A 74 10.81 3.46 -9.38
CA PRO A 74 11.85 2.96 -8.49
C PRO A 74 13.19 3.05 -9.24
N PRO A 75 14.30 3.41 -8.57
CA PRO A 75 15.56 3.73 -9.24
C PRO A 75 16.09 2.65 -10.20
N THR A 76 15.70 1.38 -10.07
CA THR A 76 15.89 0.35 -11.12
C THR A 76 14.90 -0.82 -11.01
N ILE A 77 14.77 -1.58 -12.10
CA ILE A 77 14.14 -2.91 -12.12
C ILE A 77 14.78 -3.84 -11.06
N GLU A 78 16.08 -3.70 -10.73
CA GLU A 78 16.70 -4.50 -9.65
C GLU A 78 16.13 -4.20 -8.26
N GLN A 79 15.75 -2.96 -7.94
CA GLN A 79 15.13 -2.68 -6.66
C GLN A 79 13.71 -3.23 -6.60
N SER A 80 12.94 -3.10 -7.70
CA SER A 80 11.65 -3.80 -7.84
C SER A 80 11.82 -5.31 -7.69
N ALA A 81 12.86 -5.90 -8.28
CA ALA A 81 13.19 -7.31 -8.14
C ALA A 81 13.62 -7.66 -6.71
N ALA A 82 14.33 -6.78 -5.98
CA ALA A 82 14.67 -6.98 -4.58
C ALA A 82 13.44 -6.88 -3.66
N TYR A 83 12.48 -5.98 -3.94
CA TYR A 83 11.19 -5.95 -3.27
C TYR A 83 10.38 -7.20 -3.59
N ILE A 84 10.31 -7.59 -4.87
CA ILE A 84 9.65 -8.80 -5.33
C ILE A 84 10.33 -10.05 -4.77
N ASP A 85 11.66 -10.10 -4.61
CA ASP A 85 12.42 -11.22 -4.05
C ASP A 85 12.32 -11.27 -2.52
N GLY A 86 12.33 -10.11 -1.85
CA GLY A 86 12.00 -9.99 -0.44
C GLY A 86 10.58 -10.47 -0.17
N TRP A 87 9.63 -10.11 -1.05
CA TRP A 87 8.30 -10.67 -1.07
C TRP A 87 8.34 -12.14 -1.47
N ARG A 88 9.18 -12.59 -2.40
CA ARG A 88 9.27 -13.98 -2.89
C ARG A 88 9.68 -14.93 -1.78
N LYS A 89 10.55 -14.47 -0.89
CA LYS A 89 10.98 -15.18 0.32
C LYS A 89 9.87 -15.26 1.38
N LYS A 90 9.06 -14.20 1.53
CA LYS A 90 7.84 -14.19 2.37
C LYS A 90 6.65 -14.95 1.72
N LEU A 91 6.60 -14.97 0.40
CA LEU A 91 5.59 -15.57 -0.50
C LEU A 91 5.65 -17.10 -0.50
N THR A 92 6.83 -17.67 -0.21
CA THR A 92 7.01 -19.13 -0.12
C THR A 92 6.17 -19.77 0.97
N ASP A 93 5.82 -19.03 2.03
CA ASP A 93 5.11 -19.56 3.19
C ASP A 93 3.57 -19.43 3.08
N ASP A 94 3.02 -18.45 2.35
CA ASP A 94 1.56 -18.35 2.11
C ASP A 94 1.17 -17.52 0.86
N LYS A 95 1.10 -18.17 -0.30
CA LYS A 95 0.70 -17.54 -1.58
C LYS A 95 -0.69 -16.89 -1.54
N LYS A 96 -1.63 -17.43 -0.74
CA LYS A 96 -3.00 -16.90 -0.68
C LYS A 96 -3.03 -15.55 0.02
N LEU A 97 -2.25 -15.41 1.09
CA LEU A 97 -2.11 -14.15 1.82
C LEU A 97 -1.60 -13.04 0.90
N VAL A 98 -0.60 -13.33 0.07
CA VAL A 98 -0.03 -12.31 -0.81
C VAL A 98 -0.97 -11.91 -1.94
N ILE A 99 -1.70 -12.86 -2.54
CA ILE A 99 -2.74 -12.54 -3.52
C ILE A 99 -3.83 -11.66 -2.88
N ALA A 100 -4.23 -11.99 -1.65
CA ALA A 100 -5.22 -11.19 -0.92
C ALA A 100 -4.69 -9.78 -0.61
N ALA A 101 -3.43 -9.66 -0.18
CA ALA A 101 -2.78 -8.38 0.08
C ALA A 101 -2.66 -7.54 -1.20
N ALA A 102 -2.21 -8.13 -2.31
CA ALA A 102 -2.14 -7.46 -3.61
C ALA A 102 -3.52 -6.98 -4.08
N GLY A 103 -4.57 -7.78 -3.90
CA GLY A 103 -5.94 -7.37 -4.22
C GLY A 103 -6.44 -6.22 -3.34
N ALA A 104 -6.09 -6.19 -2.06
CA ALA A 104 -6.41 -5.08 -1.17
C ALA A 104 -5.61 -3.82 -1.50
N ALA A 105 -4.32 -3.97 -1.83
CA ALA A 105 -3.44 -2.91 -2.27
C ALA A 105 -3.92 -2.25 -3.56
N GLN A 106 -4.37 -3.04 -4.54
CA GLN A 106 -4.96 -2.51 -5.77
C GLN A 106 -6.20 -1.67 -5.47
N ARG A 107 -7.14 -2.18 -4.65
CA ARG A 107 -8.34 -1.41 -4.26
C ARG A 107 -7.98 -0.10 -3.55
N ALA A 108 -6.92 -0.10 -2.73
CA ALA A 108 -6.43 1.10 -2.08
C ALA A 108 -5.84 2.10 -3.09
N ALA A 109 -5.03 1.63 -4.03
CA ALA A 109 -4.48 2.46 -5.09
C ALA A 109 -5.60 3.06 -5.96
N ASP A 110 -6.56 2.25 -6.41
CA ASP A 110 -7.73 2.69 -7.18
C ASP A 110 -8.54 3.75 -6.43
N TRP A 111 -8.78 3.53 -5.13
CA TRP A 111 -9.46 4.50 -4.26
C TRP A 111 -8.72 5.85 -4.21
N ILE A 112 -7.39 5.82 -4.09
CA ILE A 112 -6.55 7.03 -3.99
C ILE A 112 -6.47 7.76 -5.34
N LEU A 113 -6.39 7.02 -6.44
CA LEU A 113 -6.39 7.58 -7.80
C LEU A 113 -7.77 8.11 -8.21
N GLY A 114 -8.83 7.72 -7.50
CA GLY A 114 -10.20 8.07 -7.84
C GLY A 114 -10.81 7.19 -8.94
N ASP A 115 -10.08 6.16 -9.38
CA ASP A 115 -10.48 5.17 -10.37
C ASP A 115 -11.48 4.18 -9.74
N ARG A 116 -12.68 4.68 -9.45
CA ARG A 116 -13.77 3.83 -8.99
C ARG A 116 -14.31 3.07 -10.20
N PRO A 117 -14.44 1.73 -10.16
CA PRO A 117 -15.17 1.02 -11.20
C PRO A 117 -16.58 1.61 -11.27
N GLU A 118 -17.02 2.00 -12.46
CA GLU A 118 -18.40 2.44 -12.66
C GLU A 118 -19.34 1.36 -12.10
N PRO A 119 -20.42 1.75 -11.38
CA PRO A 119 -21.44 0.77 -11.02
C PRO A 119 -21.89 0.08 -12.32
N PRO A 120 -22.11 -1.25 -12.30
CA PRO A 120 -22.55 -1.96 -13.49
C PRO A 120 -23.77 -1.25 -14.06
N ILE A 121 -23.68 -0.87 -15.35
CA ILE A 121 -24.82 -0.40 -16.13
C ILE A 121 -25.86 -1.52 -16.13
N ASN A 122 -26.85 -1.41 -15.25
CA ASN A 122 -28.04 -2.25 -15.31
C ASN A 122 -28.81 -1.81 -16.56
N GLY A 123 -28.70 -2.62 -17.62
CA GLY A 123 -29.51 -2.52 -18.83
C GLY A 123 -30.94 -2.98 -18.63
#